data_AF-A0A3D6CDI4-F1
#
_entry.id   AF-A0A3D6CDI4-F1
#
_cell.length_a   1.000
_cell.length_b   1.000
_cell.length_c   1.000
_cell.angle_alpha   90.00
_cell.angle_beta   90.00
_cell.angle_gamma   90.00
#
_symmetry.space_group_name_H-M   'P 1'
#
loop_
_entity.id
_entity.type
_entity.pdbx_description
1 polymer ?
#
loop_
_entity_poly.entity_id
_entity_poly.type
_entity_poly.pdbx_seq_one_letter_code
_entity_poly.pdbx_strand_id
1 'polypeptide(L)' 'MKKQPIMRRIILLTILFCANCYIGKAQTAQSLFDEGKELKKSGKCSEAIGKFNQSLSLDPALTDALY' A
#
# COMPACT_ATOMS: atom_id res chain seq x y z
N MET A 1 41.63 -21.43 -10.69
CA MET A 1 40.78 -20.75 -9.71
C MET A 1 40.00 -19.60 -10.37
N LYS A 2 38.71 -19.79 -10.70
CA LYS A 2 37.81 -18.75 -11.23
C LYS A 2 36.67 -18.47 -10.22
N LYS A 3 37.00 -18.13 -8.97
CA LYS A 3 35.99 -17.80 -7.92
C LYS A 3 35.45 -16.36 -8.02
N GLN A 4 36.16 -15.50 -8.76
CA GLN A 4 35.83 -14.08 -8.96
C GLN A 4 34.42 -13.79 -9.56
N PRO A 5 33.94 -14.48 -10.62
CA PRO A 5 32.63 -14.16 -11.21
C PRO A 5 31.44 -14.64 -10.38
N ILE A 6 31.61 -15.65 -9.52
CA ILE A 6 30.52 -16.24 -8.73
C ILE A 6 30.19 -15.32 -7.54
N MET A 7 31.20 -14.82 -6.82
CA MET A 7 31.03 -13.88 -5.71
C MET A 7 30.40 -12.55 -6.16
N ARG A 8 30.82 -12.02 -7.33
CA ARG A 8 30.24 -10.79 -7.90
C ARG A 8 28.78 -10.96 -8.31
N ARG A 9 28.39 -12.13 -8.81
CA ARG A 9 26.99 -12.45 -9.16
C ARG A 9 26.12 -12.58 -7.92
N ILE A 10 26.63 -13.21 -6.86
CA ILE A 10 25.90 -13.33 -5.58
C ILE A 10 25.65 -11.94 -4.99
N ILE A 11 26.64 -11.05 -4.98
CA ILE A 11 26.49 -9.68 -4.47
C ILE A 11 25.44 -8.89 -5.28
N LEU A 12 25.45 -9.00 -6.61
CA LEU A 12 24.46 -8.33 -7.46
C LEU A 12 23.03 -8.85 -7.24
N LEU A 13 22.87 -10.15 -7.00
CA LEU A 13 21.57 -10.76 -6.73
C LEU A 13 21.01 -10.37 -5.35
N THR A 14 21.85 -10.24 -4.33
CA THR A 14 21.43 -9.80 -2.99
C THR A 14 20.95 -8.34 -2.99
N ILE A 15 21.59 -7.45 -3.76
CA ILE A 15 21.20 -6.04 -3.87
C ILE A 15 19.82 -5.90 -4.57
N LEU A 16 19.54 -6.72 -5.58
CA LEU A 16 18.26 -6.73 -6.28
C LEU A 16 17.10 -7.23 -5.38
N PHE A 17 17.39 -8.13 -4.45
CA PHE A 17 16.41 -8.63 -3.48
C PHE A 17 16.08 -7.57 -2.41
N CYS A 18 17.08 -6.79 -1.95
CA CYS A 18 16.90 -5.72 -0.98
C CYS A 18 16.18 -4.47 -1.52
N ALA A 19 16.18 -4.23 -2.84
CA ALA A 19 15.48 -3.08 -3.45
C ALA A 19 13.94 -3.20 -3.40
N ASN A 20 13.40 -4.38 -3.09
CA ASN A 20 11.96 -4.57 -2.84
C ASN A 20 11.54 -4.19 -1.42
N CYS A 21 12.45 -3.61 -0.60
CA CYS A 21 12.09 -3.08 0.70
C CYS A 21 11.14 -1.88 0.57
N TYR A 22 9.86 -2.19 0.81
CA TYR A 22 8.96 -1.35 1.58
C TYR A 22 8.61 0.00 0.96
N ILE A 23 7.84 -0.04 -0.13
CA ILE A 23 6.84 1.02 -0.34
C ILE A 23 5.66 0.73 0.59
N GLY A 24 5.89 0.90 1.89
CA GLY A 24 4.80 1.00 2.87
C GLY A 24 4.23 2.40 2.78
N LYS A 25 3.37 2.69 1.80
CA LYS A 25 2.60 3.94 1.85
C LYS A 25 1.71 3.88 3.08
N ALA A 26 2.03 4.67 4.10
CA ALA A 26 1.15 4.86 5.23
C ALA A 26 -0.18 5.43 4.71
N GLN A 27 -1.23 4.61 4.74
CA GLN A 27 -2.56 5.03 4.34
C GLN A 27 -3.13 5.92 5.45
N THR A 28 -3.39 7.19 5.13
CA THR A 28 -4.10 8.10 6.03
C THR A 28 -5.60 7.81 5.98
N ALA A 29 -6.35 8.23 7.01
CA ALA A 29 -7.81 8.15 7.00
C ALA A 29 -8.39 8.77 5.71
N GLN A 30 -7.87 9.92 5.29
CA GLN A 30 -8.27 10.57 4.03
C GLN A 30 -7.99 9.71 2.79
N SER A 31 -6.81 9.09 2.70
CA SER A 31 -6.46 8.23 1.56
C SER A 31 -7.40 7.03 1.42
N LEU A 32 -7.82 6.43 2.55
CA LEU A 32 -8.79 5.34 2.57
C LEU A 32 -10.19 5.82 2.15
N PHE A 33 -10.57 7.02 2.59
CA PHE A 33 -11.82 7.64 2.16
C PHE A 33 -11.85 7.91 0.66
N ASP A 34 -10.77 8.47 0.10
CA ASP A 34 -10.66 8.72 -1.33
C ASP A 34 -10.71 7.42 -2.15
N GLU A 35 -10.03 6.37 -1.68
CA GLU A 35 -10.08 5.04 -2.31
C GLU A 35 -11.49 4.44 -2.26
N GLY A 36 -12.20 4.60 -1.14
CA GLY A 36 -13.61 4.21 -1.01
C GLY A 36 -14.52 4.95 -2.00
N LYS A 37 -14.29 6.25 -2.24
CA LYS A 37 -15.03 7.03 -3.24
C LYS A 37 -14.81 6.49 -4.65
N GLU A 38 -13.59 6.14 -5.02
CA GLU A 38 -13.28 5.58 -6.35
C GLU A 38 -13.90 4.18 -6.53
N LEU A 39 -13.89 3.35 -5.49
CA LEU A 39 -14.57 2.04 -5.51
C LEU A 39 -16.08 2.20 -5.65
N LYS A 40 -16.68 3.18 -4.95
CA LYS A 40 -18.10 3.53 -5.08
C LYS A 40 -18.44 3.95 -6.52
N LYS A 41 -17.65 4.84 -7.12
CA LYS A 41 -17.81 5.26 -8.53
C LYS A 41 -17.70 4.07 -9.50
N SER A 42 -16.87 3.10 -9.16
CA SER A 42 -16.68 1.86 -9.94
C SER A 42 -17.76 0.80 -9.70
N GLY A 43 -18.79 1.09 -8.89
CA GLY A 43 -19.88 0.16 -8.55
C GLY A 43 -19.52 -0.90 -7.51
N LYS A 44 -18.31 -0.86 -6.94
CA LYS A 44 -17.81 -1.81 -5.94
C LYS A 44 -18.20 -1.39 -4.52
N CYS A 45 -19.51 -1.31 -4.27
CA CYS A 45 -20.06 -0.76 -3.03
C CYS A 45 -19.55 -1.50 -1.78
N SER A 46 -19.44 -2.84 -1.81
CA SER A 46 -18.96 -3.62 -0.66
C SER A 46 -17.49 -3.33 -0.32
N GLU A 47 -16.62 -3.17 -1.33
CA GLU A 47 -15.22 -2.80 -1.12
C GLU A 47 -15.11 -1.36 -0.60
N ALA A 48 -15.95 -0.45 -1.12
CA ALA A 48 -16.01 0.94 -0.66
C ALA A 48 -16.37 1.05 0.83
N ILE A 49 -17.39 0.31 1.29
CA ILE A 49 -17.77 0.26 2.71
C ILE A 49 -16.60 -0.20 3.58
N GLY A 50 -15.86 -1.23 3.14
CA GLY A 50 -14.66 -1.69 3.84
C GLY A 50 -13.62 -0.58 4.00
N LYS A 51 -13.38 0.22 2.95
CA LYS A 51 -12.43 1.35 2.98
C LYS A 51 -12.91 2.51 3.84
N PHE A 52 -14.20 2.83 3.82
CA PHE A 52 -14.77 3.85 4.69
C PHE A 52 -14.69 3.45 6.17
N ASN A 53 -14.95 2.19 6.51
CA ASN A 53 -14.80 1.69 7.88
C ASN A 53 -13.35 1.76 8.37
N GLN A 54 -12.39 1.42 7.50
CA GLN A 54 -10.97 1.57 7.82
C GLN A 54 -10.58 3.04 8.02
N SER A 55 -11.11 3.94 7.18
CA SER A 55 -10.92 5.39 7.33
C SER A 55 -11.42 5.90 8.68
N LEU A 56 -12.66 5.57 9.04
CA LEU A 56 -13.28 5.92 10.32
C LEU A 56 -12.58 5.28 11.52
N SER A 57 -11.96 4.12 11.35
CA SER A 57 -11.17 3.48 12.42
C SER A 57 -9.86 4.21 12.70
N LEU A 58 -9.28 4.86 11.68
CA LEU A 58 -8.05 5.66 11.82
C LEU A 58 -8.34 7.08 12.33
N ASP A 59 -9.41 7.70 11.84
CA ASP A 59 -9.88 8.99 12.32
C ASP A 59 -11.41 8.98 12.43
N PRO A 60 -11.95 8.70 13.62
CA PRO A 60 -13.39 8.72 13.87
C PRO A 60 -14.02 10.10 13.70
N ALA A 61 -13.20 11.18 13.72
CA ALA A 61 -13.64 12.56 13.56
C ALA A 61 -13.53 13.05 12.11
N LEU A 62 -13.18 12.17 11.15
CA LEU A 62 -13.22 12.49 9.73
C LEU A 62 -14.69 12.63 9.28
N THR A 63 -15.26 13.79 9.56
CA THR A 63 -16.67 14.15 9.30
C THR A 63 -17.06 14.01 7.83
N ASP A 64 -16.08 14.06 6.91
CA ASP A 64 -16.28 13.83 5.47
C ASP A 64 -16.65 12.37 5.13
N ALA A 65 -16.36 11.40 6.01
CA ALA A 65 -16.70 9.99 5.79
C ALA A 65 -18.19 9.65 5.99
N LEU A 66 -18.98 10.60 6.51
CA LEU A 66 -20.38 10.42 6.87
C LEU A 66 -21.37 10.93 5.81
N TYR A 67 -20.91 11.47 4.66
CA TYR A 67 -21.74 12.09 3.62
C TYR A 67 -21.48 11.49 2.22
#